data_AF-A0A6I7Q8R2-F1
#
_entry.id   AF-A0A6I7Q8R2-F1
#
_cell.length_a   1.000
_cell.length_b   1.000
_cell.length_c   1.000
_cell.angle_alpha   90.00
_cell.angle_beta   90.00
_cell.angle_gamma   90.00
#
_symmetry.space_group_name_H-M   'P 1'
#
loop_
_entity.id
_entity.type
_entity.pdbx_description
1 polymer ?
#
loop_
_entity_poly.entity_id
_entity_poly.type
_entity_poly.pdbx_seq_one_letter_code
_entity_poly.pdbx_strand_id
1 'polypeptide(L)'
;MKTINQVKGFSKERFWQVVKRFWILNQKKWLIGFAGGSGILLVVYMLTSFQILDTSTPMPNSMAGVAIVALGLTLYKYGGYFLTSGIFNELGKKSSASQMLTLPATNLEKFVAGWFLSYFLYTIVVVGLLYIVGILLGINPILTSQQLSDPLVNMSNVYFLDTMLTFTALHSVFFLGSIYFDGNNFLKTLLAIVLTFAFLGILSLILISITPNEISFSYQFIHSPARLYLSAAIVKIAVAVFFLFLSYRQLQNRQVA
;
A
#
# COMPACT_ATOMS: atom_id res chain seq x y z
N MET A 1 13.22 4.24 41.49
CA MET A 1 12.95 3.84 40.09
C MET A 1 14.12 4.30 39.24
N LYS A 2 14.97 3.39 38.76
CA LYS A 2 16.02 3.76 37.78
C LYS A 2 15.30 4.11 36.48
N THR A 3 15.43 5.36 36.05
CA THR A 3 15.07 5.76 34.70
C THR A 3 15.81 4.85 33.73
N ILE A 4 15.07 4.09 32.93
CA ILE A 4 15.65 3.35 31.80
C ILE A 4 16.20 4.43 30.89
N ASN A 5 17.51 4.66 30.97
CA ASN A 5 18.21 5.56 30.05
C ASN A 5 18.01 5.00 28.64
N GLN A 6 17.06 5.56 27.88
CA GLN A 6 17.03 5.33 26.45
C GLN A 6 18.37 5.84 25.91
N VAL A 7 19.22 4.90 25.48
CA VAL A 7 20.52 5.23 24.89
C VAL A 7 20.25 6.12 23.68
N LYS A 8 20.74 7.36 23.76
CA LYS A 8 20.62 8.36 22.70
C LYS A 8 21.37 7.86 21.46
N GLY A 9 20.71 7.91 20.31
CA GLY A 9 21.30 7.55 19.02
C GLY A 9 20.60 6.38 18.35
N PHE A 10 20.85 6.22 17.05
CA PHE A 10 20.39 5.09 16.25
C PHE A 10 21.46 3.99 16.28
N SER A 11 21.07 2.75 16.56
CA SER A 11 21.92 1.56 16.47
C SER A 11 21.32 0.58 15.47
N LYS A 12 22.18 0.10 14.58
CA LYS A 12 21.85 -0.85 13.54
C LYS A 12 21.37 -2.18 14.13
N GLU A 13 22.00 -2.64 15.21
CA GLU A 13 21.72 -3.90 15.89
C GLU A 13 20.30 -3.88 16.46
N ARG A 14 19.94 -2.81 17.18
CA ARG A 14 18.60 -2.64 17.75
C ARG A 14 17.53 -2.55 16.68
N PHE A 15 17.79 -1.78 15.62
CA PHE A 15 16.89 -1.68 14.47
C PHE A 15 16.57 -3.07 13.89
N TRP A 16 17.59 -3.88 13.58
CA TRP A 16 17.38 -5.21 13.01
C TRP A 16 16.69 -6.18 13.97
N GLN A 17 16.92 -6.07 15.28
CA GLN A 17 16.19 -6.83 16.28
C GLN A 17 14.69 -6.48 16.26
N VAL A 18 14.33 -5.20 16.13
CA VAL A 18 12.94 -4.76 16.02
C VAL A 18 12.31 -5.25 14.72
N VAL A 19 13.02 -5.14 13.59
CA VAL A 19 12.57 -5.67 12.29
C VAL A 19 12.30 -7.17 12.38
N LYS A 20 13.24 -7.95 12.93
CA LYS A 20 13.10 -9.39 13.13
C LYS A 20 11.90 -9.73 14.02
N ARG A 21 11.69 -8.97 15.09
CA ARG A 21 10.51 -9.12 15.96
C ARG A 21 9.22 -8.89 15.19
N PHE A 22 9.09 -7.78 14.46
CA PHE A 22 7.89 -7.49 13.67
C PHE A 22 7.62 -8.53 12.58
N TRP A 23 8.66 -9.04 11.95
CA TRP A 23 8.55 -10.15 11.00
C TRP A 23 7.98 -11.40 11.68
N ILE A 24 8.59 -11.87 12.77
CA ILE A 24 8.16 -13.11 13.47
C ILE A 24 6.71 -13.01 13.97
N LEU A 25 6.31 -11.83 14.47
CA LEU A 25 4.94 -11.60 14.96
C LEU A 25 3.90 -11.64 13.83
N ASN A 26 4.27 -11.20 12.62
CA ASN A 26 3.35 -11.10 11.50
C ASN A 26 3.54 -12.20 10.43
N GLN A 27 4.54 -13.08 10.57
CA GLN A 27 4.91 -14.07 9.57
C GLN A 27 3.73 -14.94 9.10
N LYS A 28 2.86 -15.36 10.00
CA LYS A 28 1.69 -16.19 9.66
C LYS A 28 0.71 -15.42 8.77
N LYS A 29 0.43 -14.16 9.10
CA LYS A 29 -0.46 -13.30 8.31
C LYS A 29 0.11 -13.03 6.92
N TRP A 30 1.42 -12.82 6.86
CA TRP A 30 2.14 -12.58 5.60
C TRP A 30 2.11 -13.81 4.71
N LEU A 31 2.39 -14.98 5.28
CA LEU A 31 2.38 -16.25 4.54
C LEU A 31 0.98 -16.57 4.00
N ILE A 32 -0.07 -16.37 4.81
CA ILE A 32 -1.46 -16.51 4.35
C ILE A 32 -1.76 -15.51 3.22
N GLY A 33 -1.31 -14.26 3.35
CA GLY A 33 -1.49 -13.23 2.33
C GLY A 33 -0.80 -13.58 1.01
N PHE A 34 0.45 -14.04 1.05
CA PHE A 34 1.20 -14.44 -0.14
C PHE A 34 0.66 -15.71 -0.78
N ALA A 35 0.36 -16.74 0.02
CA ALA A 35 -0.23 -17.99 -0.47
C ALA A 35 -1.63 -17.74 -1.07
N GLY A 36 -2.48 -16.96 -0.39
CA GLY A 36 -3.80 -16.60 -0.90
C GLY A 36 -3.72 -15.76 -2.17
N GLY A 37 -2.84 -14.75 -2.20
CA GLY A 37 -2.66 -13.90 -3.37
C GLY A 37 -2.16 -14.68 -4.59
N SER A 38 -1.13 -15.50 -4.42
CA SER A 38 -0.61 -16.36 -5.49
C SER A 38 -1.63 -17.41 -5.95
N GLY A 39 -2.38 -18.02 -5.03
CA GLY A 39 -3.45 -18.96 -5.34
C GLY A 39 -4.57 -18.34 -6.17
N ILE A 40 -5.02 -17.13 -5.82
CA ILE A 40 -6.04 -16.40 -6.60
C ILE A 40 -5.53 -16.14 -8.02
N LEU A 41 -4.28 -15.70 -8.18
CA LEU A 41 -3.70 -15.45 -9.50
C LEU A 41 -3.64 -16.74 -10.34
N LEU A 42 -3.26 -17.86 -9.74
CA LEU A 42 -3.23 -19.16 -10.41
C LEU A 42 -4.62 -19.61 -10.84
N VAL A 43 -5.63 -19.50 -9.97
CA VAL A 43 -7.02 -19.84 -10.30
C VAL A 43 -7.54 -18.99 -11.46
N VAL A 44 -7.29 -17.69 -11.45
CA VAL A 44 -7.69 -16.80 -12.55
C VAL A 44 -6.99 -17.17 -13.85
N TYR A 45 -5.69 -17.49 -13.80
CA TYR A 45 -4.98 -17.99 -14.97
C TYR A 45 -5.62 -19.27 -15.51
N MET A 46 -5.93 -20.24 -14.64
CA MET A 46 -6.62 -21.47 -15.06
C MET A 46 -7.96 -21.16 -15.72
N LEU A 47 -8.81 -20.35 -15.10
CA LEU A 47 -10.13 -19.99 -15.65
C LEU A 47 -10.03 -19.31 -17.02
N THR A 48 -9.09 -18.36 -17.18
CA THR A 48 -8.87 -17.69 -18.46
C THR A 48 -8.28 -18.61 -19.53
N SER A 49 -7.44 -19.58 -19.13
CA SER A 49 -6.91 -20.60 -20.06
C SER A 49 -7.96 -21.62 -20.49
N PHE A 50 -8.94 -21.96 -19.65
CA PHE A 50 -10.04 -22.86 -20.02
C PHE A 50 -10.97 -22.24 -21.06
N GLN A 51 -11.17 -20.92 -21.03
CA GLN A 51 -11.96 -20.20 -22.04
C GLN A 51 -11.34 -20.24 -23.44
N ILE A 52 -10.03 -20.51 -23.55
CA ILE A 52 -9.33 -20.66 -24.83
C ILE A 52 -9.67 -22.00 -25.50
N LEU A 53 -10.10 -23.02 -24.74
CA LEU A 53 -10.52 -24.31 -25.30
C LEU A 53 -11.90 -24.28 -25.96
N ASP A 54 -12.74 -23.27 -25.68
CA ASP A 54 -14.07 -23.14 -26.26
C ASP A 54 -13.97 -22.35 -27.57
N THR A 55 -13.97 -23.06 -28.70
CA THR A 55 -13.57 -22.61 -30.04
C THR A 55 -14.45 -21.55 -30.71
N SER A 56 -15.33 -20.85 -29.98
CA SER A 56 -16.24 -19.85 -30.56
C SER A 56 -15.66 -18.44 -30.65
N THR A 57 -14.68 -18.09 -29.82
CA THR A 57 -13.86 -16.87 -29.96
C THR A 57 -12.52 -17.07 -29.25
N PRO A 58 -11.41 -17.41 -29.94
CA PRO A 58 -10.10 -17.42 -29.30
C PRO A 58 -9.80 -16.00 -28.81
N MET A 59 -9.94 -15.76 -27.50
CA MET A 59 -9.43 -14.53 -26.91
C MET A 59 -7.92 -14.53 -27.13
N PRO A 60 -7.34 -13.45 -27.66
CA PRO A 60 -5.89 -13.35 -27.76
C PRO A 60 -5.27 -13.56 -26.37
N ASN A 61 -4.19 -14.35 -26.28
CA ASN A 61 -3.43 -14.61 -25.05
C ASN A 61 -3.05 -13.32 -24.28
N SER A 62 -3.11 -12.17 -24.94
CA SER A 62 -2.88 -10.85 -24.36
C SER A 62 -3.91 -10.42 -23.31
N MET A 63 -5.19 -10.80 -23.45
CA MET A 63 -6.24 -10.36 -22.50
C MET A 63 -6.15 -11.08 -21.15
N ALA A 64 -5.76 -12.36 -21.14
CA ALA A 64 -5.51 -13.10 -19.91
C ALA A 64 -4.30 -12.51 -19.14
N GLY A 65 -3.23 -12.17 -19.86
CA GLY A 65 -2.06 -11.51 -19.28
C GLY A 65 -2.38 -10.16 -18.63
N VAL A 66 -3.22 -9.35 -19.28
CA VAL A 66 -3.71 -8.06 -18.73
C VAL A 66 -4.47 -8.27 -17.42
N ALA A 67 -5.41 -9.22 -17.40
CA ALA A 67 -6.23 -9.48 -16.23
C ALA A 67 -5.38 -9.92 -15.03
N ILE A 68 -4.39 -10.79 -15.24
CA ILE A 68 -3.52 -11.32 -14.19
C ILE A 68 -2.62 -10.23 -13.60
N VAL A 69 -2.01 -9.40 -14.45
CA VAL A 69 -1.20 -8.27 -13.98
C VAL A 69 -2.05 -7.23 -13.25
N ALA A 70 -3.23 -6.89 -13.79
CA ALA A 70 -4.14 -5.93 -13.16
C ALA A 70 -4.62 -6.43 -11.79
N LEU A 71 -4.98 -7.70 -11.68
CA LEU A 71 -5.33 -8.33 -10.40
C LEU A 71 -4.13 -8.43 -9.47
N GLY A 72 -2.95 -8.77 -9.97
CA GLY A 72 -1.71 -8.83 -9.20
C GLY A 72 -1.35 -7.48 -8.57
N LEU A 73 -1.43 -6.40 -9.35
CA LEU A 73 -1.22 -5.03 -8.87
C LEU A 73 -2.32 -4.56 -7.91
N THR A 74 -3.53 -5.07 -8.08
CA THR A 74 -4.65 -4.82 -7.16
C THR A 74 -4.44 -5.51 -5.82
N LEU A 75 -4.06 -6.79 -5.84
CA LEU A 75 -3.70 -7.57 -4.65
C LEU A 75 -2.48 -6.98 -3.94
N TYR A 76 -1.50 -6.48 -4.68
CA TYR A 76 -0.37 -5.73 -4.14
C TYR A 76 -0.83 -4.51 -3.32
N LYS A 77 -1.73 -3.68 -3.86
CA LYS A 77 -2.24 -2.50 -3.14
C LYS A 77 -2.99 -2.91 -1.86
N TYR A 78 -4.05 -3.69 -2.01
CA TYR A 78 -4.95 -3.99 -0.89
C TYR A 78 -4.32 -4.93 0.14
N GLY A 79 -3.52 -5.91 -0.31
CA GLY A 79 -2.75 -6.78 0.58
C GLY A 79 -1.73 -5.98 1.40
N GLY A 80 -1.06 -5.01 0.79
CA GLY A 80 -0.11 -4.15 1.48
C GLY A 80 -0.79 -3.25 2.50
N TYR A 81 -1.95 -2.66 2.18
CA TYR A 81 -2.73 -1.86 3.14
C TYR A 81 -3.19 -2.71 4.34
N PHE A 82 -3.66 -3.92 4.08
CA PHE A 82 -4.07 -4.86 5.12
C PHE A 82 -2.91 -5.20 6.06
N LEU A 83 -1.74 -5.58 5.52
CA LEU A 83 -0.56 -5.90 6.33
C LEU A 83 -0.04 -4.68 7.10
N THR A 84 -0.01 -3.51 6.45
CA THR A 84 0.47 -2.25 7.03
C THR A 84 -0.40 -1.84 8.22
N SER A 85 -1.72 -1.94 8.10
CA SER A 85 -2.64 -1.61 9.19
C SER A 85 -2.43 -2.45 10.46
N GLY A 86 -1.85 -3.65 10.31
CA GLY A 86 -1.61 -4.59 11.40
C GLY A 86 -0.24 -4.48 12.05
N ILE A 87 0.69 -3.68 11.50
CA ILE A 87 2.10 -3.67 11.94
C ILE A 87 2.26 -3.25 13.40
N PHE A 88 1.46 -2.29 13.85
CA PHE A 88 1.45 -1.75 15.21
C PHE A 88 0.25 -2.20 16.05
N ASN A 89 -0.38 -3.32 15.70
CA ASN A 89 -1.57 -3.84 16.41
C ASN A 89 -1.31 -4.14 17.91
N GLU A 90 -0.04 -4.30 18.32
CA GLU A 90 0.32 -4.46 19.73
C GLU A 90 0.14 -3.18 20.56
N LEU A 91 0.26 -1.99 19.93
CA LEU A 91 0.06 -0.70 20.61
C LEU A 91 -1.39 -0.50 21.06
N GLY A 92 -2.35 -1.10 20.36
CA GLY A 92 -3.78 -0.97 20.68
C GLY A 92 -4.28 -1.92 21.75
N LYS A 93 -3.45 -2.85 22.23
CA LYS A 93 -3.84 -3.85 23.23
C LYS A 93 -3.16 -3.55 24.57
N LYS A 94 -3.95 -3.36 25.62
CA LYS A 94 -3.45 -3.04 26.98
C LYS A 94 -2.36 -4.01 27.48
N SER A 95 -2.48 -5.31 27.16
CA SER A 95 -1.53 -6.34 27.61
C SER A 95 -0.21 -6.35 26.84
N SER A 96 -0.19 -6.01 25.54
CA SER A 96 1.03 -6.03 24.71
C SER A 96 1.65 -4.64 24.50
N ALA A 97 0.90 -3.57 24.75
CA ALA A 97 1.39 -2.20 24.60
C ALA A 97 2.58 -1.93 25.52
N SER A 98 2.52 -2.37 26.79
CA SER A 98 3.63 -2.23 27.74
C SER A 98 4.91 -2.93 27.24
N GLN A 99 4.77 -4.11 26.65
CA GLN A 99 5.90 -4.86 26.10
C GLN A 99 6.54 -4.13 24.90
N MET A 100 5.73 -3.51 24.04
CA MET A 100 6.24 -2.75 22.90
C MET A 100 6.87 -1.41 23.31
N LEU A 101 6.32 -0.74 24.33
CA LEU A 101 6.83 0.52 24.85
C LEU A 101 8.17 0.33 25.59
N THR A 102 8.30 -0.76 26.34
CA THR A 102 9.52 -1.11 27.11
C THR A 102 10.65 -1.69 26.26
N LEU A 103 10.41 -1.98 24.97
CA LEU A 103 11.48 -2.38 24.04
C LEU A 103 12.62 -1.35 24.10
N PRO A 104 13.88 -1.80 24.30
CA PRO A 104 15.05 -0.93 24.44
C PRO A 104 15.50 -0.40 23.07
N ALA A 105 14.60 0.23 22.33
CA ALA A 105 14.81 0.82 21.03
C ALA A 105 14.18 2.23 21.00
N THR A 106 14.77 3.13 20.24
CA THR A 106 14.28 4.49 20.08
C THR A 106 12.97 4.52 19.28
N ASN A 107 12.21 5.61 19.40
CA ASN A 107 11.01 5.85 18.59
C ASN A 107 11.27 5.77 17.09
N LEU A 108 12.39 6.34 16.66
CA LEU A 108 12.79 6.35 15.26
C LEU A 108 13.08 4.92 14.78
N GLU A 109 13.82 4.13 15.55
CA GLU A 109 14.08 2.72 15.20
C GLU A 109 12.78 1.91 15.07
N LYS A 110 11.82 2.07 16.01
CA LYS A 110 10.52 1.39 15.95
C LYS A 110 9.70 1.81 14.73
N PHE A 111 9.67 3.12 14.46
CA PHE A 111 8.98 3.70 13.30
C PHE A 111 9.57 3.19 11.98
N VAL A 112 10.88 3.36 11.79
CA VAL A 112 11.56 2.96 10.56
C VAL A 112 11.52 1.45 10.38
N ALA A 113 11.57 0.65 11.46
CA ALA A 113 11.44 -0.80 11.35
C ALA A 113 10.06 -1.22 10.84
N GLY A 114 8.99 -0.61 11.36
CA GLY A 114 7.62 -0.88 10.90
C GLY A 114 7.42 -0.44 9.44
N TRP A 115 7.92 0.75 9.10
CA TRP A 115 7.83 1.28 7.74
C TRP A 115 8.65 0.44 6.75
N PHE A 116 9.89 0.12 7.10
CA PHE A 116 10.78 -0.72 6.29
C PHE A 116 10.17 -2.09 5.99
N LEU A 117 9.60 -2.73 7.01
CA LEU A 117 8.97 -4.03 6.84
C LEU A 117 7.74 -3.92 5.93
N SER A 118 6.78 -3.06 6.30
CA SER A 118 5.48 -2.99 5.62
C SER A 118 5.51 -2.34 4.24
N TYR A 119 6.51 -1.51 3.95
CA TYR A 119 6.69 -0.86 2.65
C TYR A 119 7.76 -1.58 1.82
N PHE A 120 9.05 -1.41 2.14
CA PHE A 120 10.14 -1.90 1.28
C PHE A 120 10.19 -3.42 1.15
N LEU A 121 10.21 -4.15 2.28
CA LEU A 121 10.30 -5.61 2.22
C LEU A 121 9.05 -6.21 1.56
N TYR A 122 7.87 -5.69 1.90
CA TYR A 122 6.62 -6.09 1.26
C TYR A 122 6.66 -5.88 -0.26
N THR A 123 7.05 -4.69 -0.74
CA THR A 123 7.13 -4.38 -2.16
C THR A 123 8.11 -5.28 -2.89
N ILE A 124 9.32 -5.48 -2.35
CA ILE A 124 10.32 -6.37 -2.96
C ILE A 124 9.77 -7.80 -3.08
N VAL A 125 9.16 -8.33 -2.03
CA VAL A 125 8.64 -9.70 -2.02
C VAL A 125 7.48 -9.85 -3.01
N VAL A 126 6.49 -8.96 -3.00
CA VAL A 126 5.31 -9.10 -3.87
C VAL A 126 5.66 -8.83 -5.34
N VAL A 127 6.47 -7.81 -5.63
CA VAL A 127 6.92 -7.57 -7.01
C VAL A 127 7.77 -8.74 -7.50
N GLY A 128 8.64 -9.30 -6.66
CA GLY A 128 9.40 -10.51 -6.97
C GLY A 128 8.50 -11.72 -7.23
N LEU A 129 7.45 -11.93 -6.42
CA LEU A 129 6.47 -12.99 -6.65
C LEU A 129 5.69 -12.77 -7.95
N LEU A 130 5.24 -11.56 -8.24
CA LEU A 130 4.55 -11.23 -9.49
C LEU A 130 5.47 -11.43 -10.71
N TYR A 131 6.77 -11.13 -10.56
CA TYR A 131 7.78 -11.39 -11.58
C TYR A 131 7.94 -12.90 -11.84
N ILE A 132 8.07 -13.71 -10.79
CA ILE A 132 8.18 -15.18 -10.90
C ILE A 132 6.91 -15.78 -11.50
N VAL A 133 5.73 -15.37 -11.03
CA VAL A 133 4.44 -15.81 -11.57
C VAL A 133 4.32 -15.41 -13.04
N GLY A 134 4.74 -14.20 -13.42
CA GLY A 134 4.81 -13.79 -14.83
C GLY A 134 5.60 -14.77 -15.68
N ILE A 135 6.83 -15.09 -15.28
CA ILE A 135 7.69 -16.06 -15.99
C ILE A 135 7.02 -17.43 -16.08
N LEU A 136 6.52 -17.97 -14.97
CA LEU A 136 5.91 -19.30 -14.92
C LEU A 136 4.67 -19.41 -15.84
N LEU A 137 3.91 -18.33 -15.95
CA LEU A 137 2.71 -18.28 -16.77
C LEU A 137 2.99 -17.86 -18.23
N GLY A 138 4.24 -17.57 -18.60
CA GLY A 138 4.62 -17.07 -19.91
C GLY A 138 4.11 -15.64 -20.20
N ILE A 139 3.77 -14.88 -19.16
CA ILE A 139 3.30 -13.49 -19.25
C ILE A 139 4.49 -12.58 -19.00
N ASN A 140 4.67 -11.55 -19.82
CA ASN A 140 5.79 -10.62 -19.66
C ASN A 140 5.74 -9.98 -18.26
N PRO A 141 6.77 -10.19 -17.41
CA PRO A 141 6.71 -9.69 -16.05
C PRO A 141 6.74 -8.16 -16.00
N ILE A 142 6.13 -7.61 -14.95
CA ILE A 142 5.84 -6.19 -14.67
C ILE A 142 7.06 -5.22 -14.72
N LEU A 143 8.27 -5.70 -15.06
CA LEU A 143 9.51 -4.94 -15.07
C LEU A 143 10.32 -5.07 -16.37
N THR A 144 9.90 -5.90 -17.32
CA THR A 144 10.60 -6.08 -18.60
C THR A 144 9.81 -5.40 -19.71
N SER A 145 10.27 -4.22 -20.10
CA SER A 145 9.77 -3.46 -21.25
C SER A 145 10.12 -4.11 -22.60
N GLN A 146 9.93 -5.43 -22.74
CA GLN A 146 10.00 -6.10 -24.03
C GLN A 146 8.60 -6.40 -24.55
N GLN A 147 8.16 -5.47 -25.39
CA GLN A 147 7.07 -5.61 -26.33
C GLN A 147 7.21 -6.93 -27.09
N LEU A 148 6.44 -7.96 -26.74
CA LEU A 148 6.28 -9.14 -27.58
C LEU A 148 4.81 -9.57 -27.60
N SER A 149 4.23 -9.39 -28.79
CA SER A 149 3.00 -9.98 -29.35
C SER A 149 1.68 -9.20 -29.29
N ASP A 150 1.57 -8.06 -28.61
CA ASP A 150 0.35 -7.24 -28.73
C ASP A 150 0.59 -5.72 -28.54
N PRO A 151 0.36 -4.88 -29.57
CA PRO A 151 0.39 -3.41 -29.45
C PRO A 151 -0.59 -2.84 -28.43
N LEU A 152 -1.62 -3.60 -28.02
CA LEU A 152 -2.67 -3.15 -27.09
C LEU A 152 -2.30 -3.34 -25.62
N VAL A 153 -1.29 -4.14 -25.30
CA VAL A 153 -0.84 -4.39 -23.93
C VAL A 153 0.48 -3.69 -23.66
N ASN A 154 0.51 -2.38 -23.91
CA ASN A 154 1.52 -1.52 -23.33
C ASN A 154 1.05 -1.09 -21.93
N MET A 155 1.13 -2.00 -20.96
CA MET A 155 1.06 -1.62 -19.54
C MET A 155 2.32 -0.83 -19.21
N SER A 156 2.29 0.43 -19.63
CA SER A 156 3.41 1.36 -19.61
C SER A 156 4.06 1.45 -18.23
N ASN A 157 5.34 1.80 -18.22
CA ASN A 157 6.05 2.26 -17.01
C ASN A 157 5.23 3.29 -16.22
N VAL A 158 4.37 4.08 -16.89
CA VAL A 158 3.50 5.08 -16.27
C VAL A 158 2.42 4.44 -15.39
N TYR A 159 1.74 3.38 -15.83
CA TYR A 159 0.69 2.73 -15.03
C TYR A 159 1.27 2.02 -13.79
N PHE A 160 2.40 1.34 -13.95
CA PHE A 160 3.10 0.71 -12.84
C PHE A 160 3.59 1.75 -11.83
N LEU A 161 4.24 2.83 -12.30
CA LEU A 161 4.70 3.93 -11.46
C LEU A 161 3.54 4.62 -10.75
N ASP A 162 2.42 4.87 -11.45
CA ASP A 162 1.22 5.43 -10.85
C ASP A 162 0.65 4.51 -9.75
N THR A 163 0.68 3.19 -9.98
CA THR A 163 0.27 2.19 -8.99
C THR A 163 1.19 2.21 -7.77
N MET A 164 2.51 2.30 -7.96
CA MET A 164 3.48 2.42 -6.87
C MET A 164 3.29 3.71 -6.07
N LEU A 165 3.08 4.85 -6.74
CA LEU A 165 2.81 6.12 -6.07
C LEU A 165 1.50 6.11 -5.30
N THR A 166 0.46 5.51 -5.88
CA THR A 166 -0.84 5.34 -5.22
C THR A 166 -0.70 4.45 -3.99
N PHE A 167 0.04 3.34 -4.12
CA PHE A 167 0.38 2.49 -3.00
C PHE A 167 1.12 3.27 -1.92
N THR A 168 2.13 4.06 -2.27
CA THR A 168 2.91 4.87 -1.33
C THR A 168 2.04 5.85 -0.55
N ALA A 169 1.17 6.58 -1.24
CA ALA A 169 0.28 7.57 -0.65
C ALA A 169 -0.77 6.95 0.29
N LEU A 170 -1.35 5.81 -0.09
CA LEU A 170 -2.34 5.14 0.77
C LEU A 170 -1.66 4.31 1.88
N HIS A 171 -0.49 3.72 1.60
CA HIS A 171 0.33 3.02 2.60
C HIS A 171 0.60 3.93 3.79
N SER A 172 1.01 5.19 3.57
CA SER A 172 1.24 6.13 4.67
C SER A 172 -0.01 6.42 5.50
N VAL A 173 -1.20 6.44 4.88
CA VAL A 173 -2.47 6.62 5.60
C VAL A 173 -2.78 5.39 6.46
N PHE A 174 -2.62 4.18 5.91
CA PHE A 174 -2.79 2.94 6.67
C PHE A 174 -1.72 2.74 7.74
N PHE A 175 -0.51 3.25 7.51
CA PHE A 175 0.57 3.26 8.49
C PHE A 175 0.23 4.17 9.67
N LEU A 176 -0.30 5.37 9.42
CA LEU A 176 -0.84 6.24 10.48
C LEU A 176 -1.98 5.54 11.21
N GLY A 177 -2.93 4.97 10.47
CA GLY A 177 -4.08 4.26 11.03
C GLY A 177 -3.69 3.08 11.94
N SER A 178 -2.58 2.40 11.62
CA SER A 178 -2.04 1.32 12.45
C SER A 178 -1.54 1.77 13.83
N ILE A 179 -1.13 3.05 13.95
CA ILE A 179 -0.65 3.66 15.20
C ILE A 179 -1.80 4.37 15.93
N TYR A 180 -2.72 4.98 15.17
CA TYR A 180 -3.78 5.81 15.73
C TYR A 180 -4.91 4.98 16.35
N PHE A 181 -5.37 3.93 15.64
CA PHE A 181 -6.53 3.16 16.06
C PHE A 181 -6.15 1.96 16.94
N ASP A 182 -6.96 1.73 17.99
CA ASP A 182 -6.84 0.56 18.85
C ASP A 182 -7.83 -0.54 18.42
N GLY A 183 -7.33 -1.66 17.92
CA GLY A 183 -8.15 -2.81 17.49
C GLY A 183 -8.91 -2.57 16.19
N ASN A 184 -8.94 -3.59 15.33
CA ASN A 184 -9.51 -3.53 13.96
C ASN A 184 -8.99 -2.33 13.14
N ASN A 185 -7.69 -2.05 13.24
CA ASN A 185 -7.03 -0.87 12.66
C ASN A 185 -7.32 -0.70 11.17
N PHE A 186 -7.37 -1.79 10.41
CA PHE A 186 -7.71 -1.77 8.99
C PHE A 186 -9.09 -1.16 8.72
N LEU A 187 -10.13 -1.72 9.34
CA LEU A 187 -11.53 -1.30 9.13
C LEU A 187 -11.77 0.12 9.63
N LYS A 188 -11.13 0.52 10.74
CA LYS A 188 -11.23 1.89 11.26
C LYS A 188 -10.57 2.90 10.34
N THR A 189 -9.42 2.56 9.75
CA THR A 189 -8.77 3.41 8.75
C THR A 189 -9.62 3.53 7.49
N LEU A 190 -10.17 2.41 7.01
CA LEU A 190 -11.07 2.41 5.86
C LEU A 190 -12.31 3.26 6.11
N LEU A 191 -12.93 3.10 7.28
CA LEU A 191 -14.08 3.90 7.70
C LEU A 191 -13.74 5.39 7.77
N ALA A 192 -12.57 5.74 8.32
CA ALA A 192 -12.12 7.13 8.38
C ALA A 192 -11.95 7.73 6.98
N ILE A 193 -11.34 6.99 6.05
CA ILE A 193 -11.20 7.41 4.65
C ILE A 193 -12.57 7.66 4.02
N VAL A 194 -13.50 6.70 4.18
CA VAL A 194 -14.87 6.81 3.63
C VAL A 194 -15.59 8.04 4.21
N LEU A 195 -15.53 8.26 5.52
CA LEU A 195 -16.15 9.41 6.18
C LEU A 195 -15.53 10.73 5.72
N THR A 196 -14.21 10.79 5.54
CA THR A 196 -13.54 11.99 5.01
C THR A 196 -14.00 12.31 3.59
N PHE A 197 -14.04 11.31 2.69
CA PHE A 197 -14.50 11.55 1.31
C PHE A 197 -16.01 11.86 1.24
N ALA A 198 -16.84 11.22 2.06
CA ALA A 198 -18.26 11.55 2.17
C ALA A 198 -18.46 13.00 2.64
N PHE A 199 -17.73 13.43 3.67
CA PHE A 199 -17.75 14.81 4.16
C PHE A 199 -17.32 15.80 3.08
N LEU A 200 -16.21 15.55 2.37
CA LEU A 200 -15.75 16.39 1.27
C LEU A 200 -16.76 16.45 0.11
N GLY A 201 -17.42 15.33 -0.20
CA GLY A 201 -18.48 15.27 -1.21
C GLY A 201 -19.68 16.13 -0.83
N ILE A 202 -20.15 16.03 0.41
CA ILE A 202 -21.24 16.86 0.94
C ILE A 202 -20.85 18.35 0.92
N LEU A 203 -19.64 18.68 1.39
CA LEU A 203 -19.13 20.04 1.36
C LEU A 203 -19.08 20.60 -0.07
N SER A 204 -18.64 19.80 -1.04
CA SER A 204 -18.62 20.18 -2.45
C SER A 204 -20.03 20.47 -2.98
N LEU A 205 -21.03 19.67 -2.61
CA LEU A 205 -22.42 19.90 -3.03
C LEU A 205 -22.98 21.19 -2.42
N ILE A 206 -22.67 21.47 -1.15
CA ILE A 206 -23.06 22.72 -0.48
C ILE A 206 -22.43 23.93 -1.18
N LEU A 207 -21.13 23.88 -1.49
CA LEU A 207 -20.44 24.96 -2.17
C LEU A 207 -21.03 25.25 -3.55
N ILE A 208 -21.30 24.21 -4.35
CA ILE A 208 -21.96 24.34 -5.65
C ILE A 208 -23.35 24.98 -5.51
N SER A 209 -24.10 24.59 -4.47
CA SER A 209 -25.44 25.12 -4.22
C SER A 209 -25.45 26.60 -3.84
N ILE A 210 -24.39 27.09 -3.17
CA ILE A 210 -24.23 28.49 -2.76
C ILE A 210 -23.72 29.37 -3.92
N THR A 211 -23.00 28.80 -4.89
CA THR A 211 -22.36 29.53 -5.99
C THR A 211 -22.80 29.02 -7.38
N PRO A 212 -24.12 28.98 -7.67
CA PRO A 212 -24.65 28.25 -8.83
C PRO A 212 -24.15 28.75 -10.19
N ASN A 213 -23.68 30.00 -10.30
CA ASN A 213 -23.34 30.62 -11.60
C ASN A 213 -21.93 31.21 -11.71
N GLU A 214 -21.08 31.16 -10.67
CA GLU A 214 -19.77 31.85 -10.70
C GLU A 214 -18.56 30.91 -10.70
N ILE A 215 -18.73 29.63 -10.39
CA ILE A 215 -17.63 28.66 -10.47
C ILE A 215 -17.52 28.12 -11.89
N SER A 216 -17.07 28.98 -12.80
CA SER A 216 -16.44 28.52 -14.03
C SER A 216 -15.04 28.02 -13.66
N PHE A 217 -14.95 26.75 -13.26
CA PHE A 217 -13.65 26.08 -13.22
C PHE A 217 -13.10 26.11 -14.64
N SER A 218 -12.18 27.04 -14.91
CA SER A 218 -11.39 27.02 -16.12
C SER A 218 -10.47 25.81 -16.04
N TYR A 219 -10.96 24.66 -16.53
CA TYR A 219 -10.20 23.42 -16.70
C TYR A 219 -9.05 23.56 -17.72
N GLN A 220 -8.63 24.77 -18.05
CA GLN A 220 -7.57 25.09 -18.99
C GLN A 220 -6.17 24.75 -18.47
N PHE A 221 -6.00 24.53 -17.15
CA PHE A 221 -4.75 23.98 -16.61
C PHE A 221 -4.52 22.49 -16.97
N ILE A 222 -5.52 21.83 -17.56
CA ILE A 222 -5.59 20.38 -17.76
C ILE A 222 -5.85 20.05 -19.25
N HIS A 223 -4.95 20.43 -20.15
CA HIS A 223 -5.05 20.03 -21.57
C HIS A 223 -3.94 19.11 -22.06
N SER A 224 -2.93 18.83 -21.23
CA SER A 224 -1.93 17.81 -21.54
C SER A 224 -2.01 16.66 -20.52
N PRO A 225 -2.23 15.40 -20.95
CA PRO A 225 -2.19 14.23 -20.08
C PRO A 225 -0.93 14.14 -19.21
N ALA A 226 0.22 14.55 -19.74
CA ALA A 226 1.49 14.56 -19.00
C ALA A 226 1.46 15.45 -17.74
N ARG A 227 0.87 16.64 -17.82
CA ARG A 227 0.74 17.55 -16.66
C ARG A 227 -0.21 17.00 -15.60
N LEU A 228 -1.24 16.25 -15.99
CA LEU A 228 -2.12 15.55 -15.05
C LEU A 228 -1.40 14.47 -14.26
N TYR A 229 -0.62 13.63 -14.94
CA TYR A 229 0.16 12.59 -14.26
C TYR A 229 1.19 13.21 -13.31
N LEU A 230 1.85 14.30 -13.72
CA LEU A 230 2.80 15.01 -12.87
C LEU A 230 2.12 15.63 -11.64
N SER A 231 1.02 16.35 -11.82
CA SER A 231 0.31 16.97 -10.68
C SER A 231 -0.24 15.93 -9.72
N ALA A 232 -0.82 14.83 -10.24
CA ALA A 232 -1.26 13.70 -9.43
C ALA A 232 -0.10 13.04 -8.67
N ALA A 233 1.06 12.86 -9.32
CA ALA A 233 2.25 12.32 -8.67
C ALA A 233 2.75 13.21 -7.52
N ILE A 234 2.80 14.53 -7.73
CA ILE A 234 3.18 15.50 -6.69
C ILE A 234 2.22 15.42 -5.51
N VAL A 235 0.92 15.38 -5.75
CA VAL A 235 -0.10 15.25 -4.69
C VAL A 235 0.08 13.94 -3.92
N LYS A 236 0.29 12.80 -4.61
CA LYS A 236 0.53 11.50 -3.96
C LYS A 236 1.77 11.52 -3.08
N ILE A 237 2.87 12.12 -3.54
CA ILE A 237 4.11 12.27 -2.75
C ILE A 237 3.88 13.18 -1.54
N ALA A 238 3.19 14.30 -1.71
CA ALA A 238 2.88 15.23 -0.64
C ALA A 238 2.03 14.56 0.46
N VAL A 239 1.00 13.80 0.06
CA VAL A 239 0.19 12.98 0.96
C VAL A 239 1.07 11.97 1.70
N ALA A 240 1.93 11.25 0.98
CA ALA A 240 2.82 10.26 1.59
C ALA A 240 3.71 10.86 2.68
N VAL A 241 4.39 11.98 2.36
CA VAL A 241 5.29 12.68 3.29
C VAL A 241 4.52 13.20 4.50
N PHE A 242 3.37 13.85 4.28
CA PHE A 242 2.55 14.40 5.34
C PHE A 242 2.07 13.33 6.32
N PHE A 243 1.52 12.22 5.82
CA PHE A 243 1.02 11.15 6.68
C PHE A 243 2.12 10.34 7.37
N LEU A 244 3.29 10.16 6.75
CA LEU A 244 4.46 9.58 7.42
C LEU A 244 4.97 10.46 8.56
N PHE A 245 5.00 11.78 8.35
CA PHE A 245 5.36 12.74 9.40
C PHE A 245 4.38 12.69 10.58
N LEU A 246 3.07 12.69 10.31
CA LEU A 246 2.04 12.53 11.35
C LEU A 246 2.17 11.19 12.08
N SER A 247 2.47 10.11 11.36
CA SER A 247 2.66 8.78 11.93
C SER A 247 3.81 8.77 12.94
N TYR A 248 4.92 9.43 12.62
CA TYR A 248 6.06 9.56 13.52
C TYR A 248 5.71 10.34 14.79
N ARG A 249 5.08 11.51 14.64
CA ARG A 249 4.65 12.33 15.79
C ARG A 249 3.66 11.58 16.69
N GLN A 250 2.72 10.86 16.09
CA GLN A 250 1.74 10.09 16.85
C GLN A 250 2.39 8.97 17.65
N LEU A 251 3.39 8.28 17.08
CA LEU A 251 4.14 7.25 17.79
C LEU A 251 4.90 7.81 19.00
N GLN A 252 5.50 8.99 18.86
CA GLN A 252 6.17 9.68 19.96
C GLN A 252 5.20 10.03 21.09
N ASN A 253 4.03 10.59 20.77
CA ASN A 253 3.03 10.98 21.75
C ASN A 253 2.55 9.79 22.60
N ARG A 254 2.42 8.60 22.01
CA ARG A 254 2.00 7.37 22.72
C ARG A 254 3.03 6.81 23.71
N GLN A 255 4.28 7.28 23.70
CA GLN A 255 5.28 6.84 24.68
C GLN A 255 5.34 7.71 25.93
N VAL A 256 4.77 8.91 25.88
CA VAL A 256 4.79 9.89 26.97
C VAL A 256 3.55 9.76 27.87
N ALA A 257 2.48 9.15 27.34
CA ALA A 257 1.23 8.85 28.05
C ALA A 257 1.27 7.48 28.75
#